data_AF-A0A3R9TVS4-F1
#
_entry.id   AF-A0A3R9TVS4-F1
#
_cell.length_a   1.000
_cell.length_b   1.000
_cell.length_c   1.000
_cell.angle_alpha   90.00
_cell.angle_beta   90.00
_cell.angle_gamma   90.00
#
_symmetry.space_group_name_H-M   'P 1'
#
loop_
_entity.id
_entity.type
_entity.pdbx_description
1 polymer ?
#
loop_
_entity_poly.entity_id
_entity_poly.type
_entity_poly.pdbx_seq_one_letter_code
_entity_poly.pdbx_strand_id
1 'polypeptide(L)'
;PGPATVAARFGDRQRASWWTSAPADLPVVVTAVSGFADGRTVDAPQPADRATAEGRTDAVAQSGLGHEAKGITERLERLLRTTATAAAKEENR
;
A
#
# COMPACT_ATOMS: atom_id res chain seq x y z
N PRO A 1 0.04 15.93 8.13
CA PRO A 1 -0.60 15.66 9.45
C PRO A 1 -0.16 16.69 10.49
N GLY A 2 -1.10 17.38 11.14
CA GLY A 2 -0.80 18.33 12.21
C GLY A 2 -0.89 17.67 13.59
N PRO A 3 -0.13 18.10 14.61
CA PRO A 3 -0.04 17.45 15.92
C PRO A 3 -1.36 17.39 16.73
N ALA A 4 -2.44 18.06 16.30
CA ALA A 4 -3.74 18.09 16.96
C ALA A 4 -4.86 17.34 16.22
N THR A 5 -4.56 16.48 15.23
CA THR A 5 -5.58 15.69 14.52
C THR A 5 -5.67 14.24 15.03
N VAL A 6 -6.81 13.58 14.81
CA VAL A 6 -6.95 12.14 15.11
C VAL A 6 -5.91 11.31 14.36
N ALA A 7 -5.64 11.69 13.11
CA ALA A 7 -4.62 11.05 12.26
C ALA A 7 -3.20 11.16 12.83
N ALA A 8 -2.91 12.10 13.74
CA ALA A 8 -1.61 12.20 14.40
C ALA A 8 -1.29 10.96 15.25
N ARG A 9 -2.30 10.17 15.64
CA ARG A 9 -2.14 8.89 16.35
C ARG A 9 -2.34 7.67 15.45
N PHE A 10 -2.29 7.84 14.13
CA PHE A 10 -2.32 6.71 13.20
C PHE A 10 -1.16 5.76 13.50
N GLY A 11 -1.46 4.47 13.57
CA GLY A 11 -0.49 3.41 13.83
C GLY A 11 -1.08 2.04 13.50
N ASP A 12 -0.54 1.01 14.12
CA ASP A 12 -0.83 -0.38 13.76
C ASP A 12 -2.31 -0.75 13.94
N ARG A 13 -2.98 -0.16 14.93
CA ARG A 13 -4.40 -0.43 15.22
C ARG A 13 -5.34 0.06 14.12
N GLN A 14 -4.90 0.99 13.27
CA GLN A 14 -5.73 1.58 12.21
C GLN A 14 -5.44 0.98 10.82
N ARG A 15 -4.42 0.10 10.70
CA ARG A 15 -4.07 -0.58 9.45
C ARG A 15 -5.20 -1.51 9.02
N ALA A 16 -5.68 -1.36 7.80
CA ALA A 16 -6.88 -2.02 7.31
C ALA A 16 -6.64 -2.95 6.14
N SER A 17 -5.79 -2.53 5.19
CA SER A 17 -5.45 -3.34 4.03
C SER A 17 -3.97 -3.28 3.70
N TRP A 18 -3.45 -4.35 3.10
CA TRP A 18 -2.05 -4.43 2.71
C TRP A 18 -1.86 -5.11 1.36
N TRP A 19 -0.75 -4.79 0.68
CA TRP A 19 -0.30 -5.50 -0.51
C TRP A 19 1.22 -5.63 -0.50
N THR A 20 1.71 -6.83 -0.77
CA THR A 20 3.14 -7.15 -0.85
C THR A 20 3.44 -7.78 -2.19
N SER A 21 4.52 -7.34 -2.81
CA SER A 21 5.00 -7.90 -4.08
C SER A 21 6.52 -7.95 -4.11
N ALA A 22 7.03 -8.94 -4.84
CA ALA A 22 8.44 -9.28 -4.98
C ALA A 22 8.72 -9.51 -6.47
N PRO A 23 8.99 -8.46 -7.27
CA PRO A 23 9.24 -8.57 -8.69
C PRO A 23 10.49 -9.43 -8.97
N ALA A 24 10.39 -10.38 -9.90
CA ALA A 24 11.48 -11.33 -10.18
C ALA A 24 12.73 -10.68 -10.81
N ASP A 25 12.57 -9.52 -11.43
CA ASP A 25 13.61 -8.78 -12.15
C ASP A 25 14.23 -7.63 -11.34
N LEU A 26 13.82 -7.45 -10.08
CA LEU A 26 14.40 -6.47 -9.17
C LEU A 26 14.63 -7.12 -7.78
N PRO A 27 15.79 -6.95 -7.14
CA PRO A 27 16.09 -7.57 -5.85
C PRO A 27 15.45 -6.80 -4.67
N VAL A 28 14.13 -6.59 -4.72
CA VAL A 28 13.37 -5.80 -3.74
C VAL A 28 12.05 -6.48 -3.38
N VAL A 29 11.56 -6.19 -2.17
CA VAL A 29 10.18 -6.47 -1.76
C VAL A 29 9.50 -5.13 -1.50
N VAL A 30 8.36 -4.90 -2.13
CA VAL A 30 7.57 -3.68 -1.93
C VAL A 30 6.32 -4.04 -1.15
N THR A 31 6.12 -3.38 -0.01
CA THR A 31 4.92 -3.53 0.82
C THR A 31 4.32 -2.17 1.11
N ALA A 32 3.01 -2.03 0.89
CA ALA A 32 2.24 -0.87 1.29
C ALA A 32 1.09 -1.30 2.18
N VAL A 33 0.77 -0.44 3.14
CA VAL A 33 -0.34 -0.61 4.08
C VAL A 33 -1.18 0.66 4.08
N SER A 34 -2.48 0.50 3.96
CA SER A 34 -3.47 1.56 4.06
C SER A 34 -4.33 1.37 5.31
N GLY A 35 -4.93 2.44 5.81
CA GLY A 35 -5.69 2.41 7.05
C GLY A 35 -6.52 3.67 7.28
N PHE A 36 -7.37 3.62 8.31
CA PHE A 36 -8.26 4.74 8.63
C PHE A 36 -7.56 5.85 9.41
N ALA A 37 -7.69 7.09 8.95
CA ALA A 37 -7.12 8.25 9.63
C ALA A 37 -8.00 8.82 10.76
N ASP A 38 -9.20 8.27 10.96
CA ASP A 38 -10.20 8.74 11.93
C ASP A 38 -10.14 8.02 13.29
N GLY A 39 -9.08 7.25 13.51
CA GLY A 39 -8.78 6.65 14.81
C GLY A 39 -9.56 5.38 15.14
N ARG A 40 -10.49 4.94 14.29
CA ARG A 40 -11.14 3.63 14.46
C ARG A 40 -10.11 2.51 14.40
N THR A 41 -10.33 1.46 15.17
CA THR A 41 -9.46 0.28 15.18
C THR A 41 -9.95 -0.75 14.17
N VAL A 42 -9.04 -1.55 13.64
CA VAL A 42 -9.33 -2.66 12.74
C VAL A 42 -8.80 -3.95 13.35
N ASP A 43 -9.72 -4.86 13.67
CA ASP A 43 -9.37 -6.11 14.35
C ASP A 43 -8.80 -7.17 13.38
N ALA A 44 -9.23 -7.11 12.11
CA ALA A 44 -8.81 -8.04 11.07
C ALA A 44 -8.35 -7.28 9.81
N PRO A 45 -7.10 -6.82 9.76
CA PRO A 45 -6.51 -6.31 8.52
C PRO A 45 -6.54 -7.38 7.43
N GLN A 46 -6.85 -7.01 6.20
CA GLN A 46 -7.03 -7.95 5.09
C GLN A 46 -6.09 -7.66 3.91
N PRO A 47 -5.68 -8.67 3.13
CA PRO A 47 -4.91 -8.42 1.91
C PRO A 47 -5.78 -7.66 0.88
N ALA A 48 -5.13 -6.90 0.01
CA ALA A 48 -5.82 -6.01 -0.91
C ALA A 48 -6.73 -6.76 -1.88
N ASP A 49 -6.36 -7.95 -2.34
CA ASP A 49 -7.20 -8.80 -3.20
C ASP A 49 -8.54 -9.16 -2.54
N ARG A 50 -8.52 -9.50 -1.24
CA ARG A 50 -9.72 -9.72 -0.44
C ARG A 50 -10.51 -8.44 -0.23
N ALA A 51 -9.83 -7.33 0.03
CA ALA A 51 -10.47 -6.03 0.25
C ALA A 51 -11.15 -5.47 -1.00
N THR A 52 -10.63 -5.80 -2.18
CA THR A 52 -11.17 -5.37 -3.48
C THR A 52 -12.04 -6.42 -4.15
N ALA A 53 -12.32 -7.54 -3.48
CA ALA A 53 -13.16 -8.58 -4.05
C ALA A 53 -14.59 -8.05 -4.30
N GLU A 54 -15.19 -8.54 -5.39
CA GLU A 54 -16.54 -8.14 -5.78
C GLU A 54 -17.57 -8.48 -4.68
N GLY A 55 -18.57 -7.61 -4.51
CA GLY A 55 -19.65 -7.81 -3.53
C GLY A 55 -19.26 -7.61 -2.07
N ARG A 56 -18.02 -7.21 -1.77
CA ARG A 56 -17.59 -6.87 -0.41
C ARG A 56 -18.17 -5.53 0.04
N THR A 57 -18.88 -5.54 1.16
CA THR A 57 -19.57 -4.38 1.71
C THR A 57 -19.07 -3.96 3.11
N ASP A 58 -17.99 -4.59 3.59
CA ASP A 58 -17.34 -4.17 4.83
C ASP A 58 -16.66 -2.79 4.69
N ALA A 59 -16.37 -2.15 5.82
CA ALA A 59 -15.81 -0.81 5.85
C ALA A 59 -14.46 -0.69 5.10
N VAL A 60 -13.64 -1.74 5.12
CA VAL A 60 -12.33 -1.73 4.45
C VAL A 60 -12.52 -1.75 2.93
N ALA A 61 -13.45 -2.56 2.43
CA ALA A 61 -13.79 -2.60 1.01
C ALA A 61 -14.37 -1.26 0.51
N GLN A 62 -15.37 -0.73 1.23
CA GLN A 62 -16.09 0.49 0.82
C GLN A 62 -15.27 1.77 0.96
N SER A 63 -14.24 1.76 1.82
CA SER A 63 -13.30 2.88 1.94
C SER A 63 -12.25 2.93 0.83
N GLY A 64 -12.15 1.91 -0.02
CA GLY A 64 -11.16 1.85 -1.09
C GLY A 64 -9.73 1.58 -0.63
N LEU A 65 -9.51 1.27 0.66
CA LEU A 65 -8.18 1.07 1.23
C LEU A 65 -7.42 -0.09 0.57
N GLY A 66 -8.12 -1.12 0.08
CA GLY A 66 -7.51 -2.18 -0.73
C GLY A 66 -6.88 -1.66 -2.03
N HIS A 67 -7.58 -0.79 -2.74
CA HIS A 67 -7.06 -0.16 -3.95
C HIS A 67 -5.85 0.73 -3.66
N GLU A 68 -5.86 1.47 -2.55
CA GLU A 68 -4.71 2.30 -2.16
C GLU A 68 -3.46 1.46 -1.90
N ALA A 69 -3.56 0.41 -1.09
CA ALA A 69 -2.41 -0.44 -0.76
C ALA A 69 -1.82 -1.06 -2.03
N LYS A 70 -2.66 -1.65 -2.89
CA LYS A 70 -2.22 -2.24 -4.16
C LYS A 70 -1.62 -1.19 -5.10
N GLY A 71 -2.33 -0.08 -5.32
CA GLY A 71 -1.94 0.95 -6.28
C GLY A 71 -0.62 1.64 -5.93
N ILE A 72 -0.36 1.89 -4.64
CA ILE A 72 0.91 2.46 -4.17
C ILE A 72 2.05 1.48 -4.41
N THR A 73 1.89 0.20 -4.06
CA THR A 73 2.91 -0.82 -4.30
C THR A 73 3.25 -0.94 -5.79
N GLU A 74 2.24 -1.07 -6.65
CA GLU A 74 2.45 -1.18 -8.10
C GLU A 74 3.10 0.08 -8.70
N ARG A 75 2.76 1.27 -8.19
CA ARG A 75 3.39 2.52 -8.62
C ARG A 75 4.86 2.56 -8.23
N LEU A 76 5.20 2.17 -7.00
CA LEU A 76 6.58 2.13 -6.52
C LEU A 76 7.41 1.13 -7.33
N GLU A 77 6.87 -0.04 -7.63
CA GLU A 77 7.57 -1.02 -8.48
C GLU A 77 7.88 -0.48 -9.88
N ARG A 78 6.91 0.18 -10.53
CA ARG A 78 7.13 0.80 -11.85
C ARG A 78 8.21 1.89 -11.79
N LEU A 79 8.19 2.73 -10.75
CA LEU A 79 9.19 3.76 -10.56
C LEU A 79 10.59 3.15 -10.34
N LEU A 80 10.70 2.15 -9.47
CA LEU A 80 11.96 1.45 -9.20
C LEU A 80 12.53 0.81 -10.47
N ARG A 81 11.68 0.15 -11.28
CA ARG A 81 12.10 -0.43 -12.56
C ARG A 81 12.62 0.62 -13.53
N THR A 82 11.94 1.76 -13.61
CA THR A 82 12.31 2.87 -14.48
C THR A 82 13.67 3.43 -14.08
N THR A 83 13.86 3.70 -12.78
CA THR A 83 15.13 4.21 -12.23
C THR A 83 16.27 3.21 -12.42
N ALA A 84 16.06 1.92 -12.13
CA ALA A 84 17.08 0.89 -12.30
C ALA A 84 17.50 0.74 -13.77
N THR A 85 16.53 0.77 -14.70
CA THR A 85 16.82 0.69 -16.14
C THR A 85 17.59 1.91 -16.63
N ALA A 86 17.28 3.11 -16.13
CA ALA A 86 18.00 4.33 -16.47
C ALA A 86 19.46 4.26 -15.98
N ALA A 87 19.67 3.88 -14.71
CA ALA A 87 21.01 3.73 -14.14
C ALA A 87 21.86 2.70 -14.90
N ALA A 88 21.28 1.55 -15.26
CA ALA A 88 21.99 0.53 -16.05
C ALA A 88 22.40 1.02 -17.45
N LYS A 89 21.62 1.92 -18.07
CA LYS A 89 21.98 2.53 -19.35
C LYS A 89 23.09 3.56 -19.23
N GLU A 90 23.12 4.31 -18.13
CA GLU A 90 24.17 5.29 -17.85
C GLU A 90 25.52 4.61 -17.58
N GLU A 91 25.53 3.51 -16.83
CA GLU A 91 26.74 2.73 -16.57
C GLU A 91 27.34 2.14 -17.86
N ASN A 92 26.50 1.78 -18.82
CA ASN A 92 26.92 1.15 -20.07
C ASN A 92 27.27 2.16 -21.19
N ARG A 93 27.40 3.45 -20.85
CA ARG A 93 27.75 4.56 -21.76
C ARG A 93 29.17 5.04 -21.52
#